data_AF-A0A6I1ZIR9-F1
#
_entry.id   AF-A0A6I1ZIR9-F1
#
_cell.length_a   1.000
_cell.length_b   1.000
_cell.length_c   1.000
_cell.angle_alpha   90.00
_cell.angle_beta   90.00
_cell.angle_gamma   90.00
#
_symmetry.space_group_name_H-M   'P 1'
#
loop_
_entity.id
_entity.type
_entity.pdbx_description
1 polymer ?
#
loop_
_entity_poly.entity_id
_entity_poly.type
_entity_poly.pdbx_seq_one_letter_code
_entity_poly.pdbx_strand_id
1 'polypeptide(L)'
;SFIRPEQELRDLTVKLKFNPVKGVLADREVVIVDDSIVRGTTMRNLVRLLRQADVAKVHVRVSSPPIRHHCQFGLDFPTEEELIANRRTKEQIEAYLGVDSLIYLSLEGMLASMDLPPDHFCTACFSGEYPITLLEGSRKDVFEHTGQKSNSS
;
A
#
# COMPACT_ATOMS: atom_id res chain seq x y z
N SER A 1 -19.19 -13.48 -24.71
CA SER A 1 -17.85 -13.30 -24.12
C SER A 1 -17.82 -13.99 -22.78
N PHE A 2 -16.84 -14.86 -22.53
CA PHE A 2 -16.69 -15.58 -21.26
C PHE A 2 -16.38 -14.57 -20.15
N ILE A 3 -17.36 -14.30 -19.30
CA ILE A 3 -17.17 -13.55 -18.06
C ILE A 3 -16.41 -14.48 -17.11
N ARG A 4 -15.08 -14.46 -17.19
CA ARG A 4 -14.22 -15.07 -16.17
C ARG A 4 -14.21 -14.11 -14.97
N PRO A 5 -14.48 -14.56 -13.74
CA PRO A 5 -14.46 -13.66 -12.61
C PRO A 5 -13.02 -13.17 -12.38
N GLU A 6 -12.78 -11.88 -12.58
CA GLU A 6 -11.47 -11.23 -12.41
C GLU A 6 -10.85 -11.46 -11.03
N GLN A 7 -11.68 -11.85 -10.05
CA GLN A 7 -11.27 -12.21 -8.71
C GLN A 7 -10.47 -13.54 -8.65
N GLU A 8 -10.82 -14.56 -9.43
CA GLU A 8 -10.10 -15.84 -9.44
C GLU A 8 -8.69 -15.69 -10.01
N LEU A 9 -8.53 -14.86 -11.04
CA LEU A 9 -7.22 -14.54 -11.63
C LEU A 9 -6.34 -13.74 -10.66
N ARG A 10 -6.93 -12.83 -9.85
CA ARG A 10 -6.20 -12.10 -8.80
C ARG A 10 -5.75 -13.02 -7.68
N ASP A 11 -6.61 -13.94 -7.25
CA ASP A 11 -6.27 -14.93 -6.21
C ASP A 11 -5.18 -15.90 -6.70
N LEU A 12 -5.20 -16.29 -7.99
CA LEU A 12 -4.13 -17.03 -8.66
C LEU A 12 -2.80 -16.26 -8.66
N THR A 13 -2.81 -14.97 -8.97
CA THR A 13 -1.59 -14.14 -9.03
C THR A 13 -0.87 -14.09 -7.67
N VAL A 14 -1.63 -14.05 -6.57
CA VAL A 14 -1.05 -14.05 -5.23
C VAL A 14 -0.55 -15.45 -4.85
N LYS A 15 -1.26 -16.52 -5.21
CA LYS A 15 -0.79 -17.90 -5.03
C LYS A 15 0.48 -18.24 -5.81
N LEU A 16 0.66 -17.61 -6.98
CA LEU A 16 1.90 -17.72 -7.76
C LEU A 16 3.09 -17.06 -7.05
N LYS A 17 2.84 -15.98 -6.29
CA LYS A 17 3.88 -15.27 -5.53
C LYS A 17 4.11 -15.86 -4.14
N PHE A 18 3.06 -16.42 -3.53
CA PHE A 18 3.06 -16.89 -2.15
C PHE A 18 2.33 -18.22 -2.05
N ASN A 19 3.02 -19.27 -1.60
CA ASN A 19 2.46 -20.59 -1.38
C ASN A 19 2.54 -20.97 0.11
N PRO A 20 1.48 -20.70 0.92
CA PRO A 20 1.51 -20.97 2.35
C PRO A 20 1.68 -22.47 2.62
N VAL A 21 2.65 -22.83 3.46
CA VAL A 21 2.87 -24.23 3.87
C VAL A 21 2.00 -24.52 5.09
N LYS A 22 0.80 -25.07 4.86
CA LYS A 22 -0.20 -25.30 5.90
C LYS A 22 0.35 -26.03 7.14
N GLY A 23 1.19 -27.05 6.94
CA GLY A 23 1.79 -27.82 8.05
C GLY A 23 2.68 -27.01 9.00
N VAL A 24 3.16 -25.83 8.57
CA VAL A 24 3.95 -24.91 9.41
C VAL A 24 3.07 -23.84 10.07
N LEU A 25 2.00 -23.44 9.38
CA LEU A 25 1.21 -22.25 9.70
C LEU A 25 -0.05 -22.52 10.53
N ALA A 26 -0.61 -23.74 10.45
CA ALA A 26 -1.82 -24.09 11.18
C ALA A 26 -1.68 -23.81 12.69
N ASP A 27 -2.70 -23.19 13.28
CA ASP A 27 -2.80 -22.78 14.69
C ASP A 27 -1.71 -21.79 15.17
N ARG A 28 -0.91 -21.23 14.26
CA ARG A 28 0.13 -20.24 14.60
C ARG A 28 -0.40 -18.80 14.56
N GLU A 29 0.17 -17.96 15.40
CA GLU A 29 0.10 -16.51 15.24
C GLU A 29 1.21 -16.06 14.28
N VAL A 30 0.83 -15.33 13.23
CA VAL A 30 1.74 -14.91 12.16
C VAL A 30 1.89 -13.40 12.17
N VAL A 31 3.13 -12.92 12.06
CA VAL A 31 3.43 -11.50 11.85
C VAL A 31 3.98 -11.32 10.44
N ILE A 32 3.29 -10.55 9.62
CA ILE A 32 3.74 -10.12 8.29
C ILE A 32 4.45 -8.79 8.46
N VAL A 33 5.67 -8.69 7.94
CA VAL A 33 6.42 -7.42 7.87
C VAL A 33 6.51 -7.04 6.40
N ASP A 34 6.06 -5.83 6.08
CA ASP A 34 6.09 -5.27 4.71
C ASP A 34 6.67 -3.85 4.72
N ASP A 35 7.15 -3.40 3.57
CA ASP A 35 7.77 -2.07 3.48
C ASP A 35 6.73 -0.95 3.58
N SER A 36 5.58 -1.14 2.93
CA SER A 36 4.58 -0.12 2.69
C SER A 36 3.22 -0.74 2.37
N ILE A 37 2.15 0.04 2.58
CA ILE A 37 0.81 -0.33 2.12
C ILE A 37 0.21 0.84 1.35
N VAL A 38 0.16 0.71 0.03
CA VAL A 38 -0.40 1.72 -0.88
C VAL A 38 -1.90 1.53 -1.06
N ARG A 39 -2.32 0.52 -1.83
CA ARG A 39 -3.75 0.18 -2.07
C ARG A 39 -4.30 -0.85 -1.09
N GLY A 40 -3.42 -1.63 -0.44
CA GLY A 40 -3.78 -2.70 0.49
C GLY A 40 -4.33 -4.00 -0.14
N THR A 41 -4.57 -4.04 -1.45
CA THR A 41 -5.12 -5.22 -2.15
C THR A 41 -4.22 -6.44 -2.07
N THR A 42 -2.90 -6.28 -2.26
CA THR A 42 -1.91 -7.36 -2.14
C THR A 42 -1.92 -7.95 -0.73
N MET A 43 -1.80 -7.09 0.29
CA MET A 43 -1.81 -7.51 1.70
C MET A 43 -3.11 -8.22 2.06
N ARG A 44 -4.27 -7.68 1.66
CA ARG A 44 -5.58 -8.30 1.90
C ARG A 44 -5.68 -9.71 1.31
N ASN A 45 -5.16 -9.92 0.10
CA ASN A 45 -5.16 -11.23 -0.51
C ASN A 45 -4.18 -12.19 0.19
N LEU A 46 -3.02 -11.72 0.61
CA LEU A 46 -2.08 -12.51 1.41
C LEU A 46 -2.70 -12.95 2.74
N VAL A 47 -3.36 -12.04 3.44
CA VAL A 47 -4.09 -12.34 4.69
C VAL A 47 -5.16 -13.41 4.45
N ARG A 48 -5.92 -13.32 3.35
CA ARG A 48 -6.89 -14.37 2.97
C ARG A 48 -6.24 -15.74 2.76
N LEU A 49 -5.10 -15.80 2.08
CA LEU A 49 -4.37 -17.07 1.89
C LEU A 49 -3.85 -17.65 3.21
N LEU A 50 -3.37 -16.80 4.12
CA LEU A 50 -2.93 -17.24 5.45
C LEU A 50 -4.11 -17.78 6.27
N ARG A 51 -5.27 -17.13 6.21
CA ARG A 51 -6.50 -17.62 6.87
C ARG A 51 -6.95 -18.98 6.30
N GLN A 52 -6.82 -19.21 4.99
CA GLN A 52 -7.07 -20.52 4.37
C GLN A 52 -6.10 -21.61 4.84
N ALA A 53 -4.95 -21.23 5.41
CA ALA A 53 -3.99 -22.14 6.01
C ALA A 53 -4.21 -22.36 7.52
N ASP A 54 -5.37 -21.94 8.05
CA ASP A 54 -5.80 -22.13 9.45
C ASP A 54 -4.87 -21.48 10.49
N VAL A 55 -4.31 -20.30 10.17
CA VAL A 55 -3.56 -19.50 11.16
C VAL A 55 -4.48 -18.96 12.26
N ALA A 56 -4.02 -18.98 13.51
CA ALA A 56 -4.76 -18.48 14.66
C ALA A 56 -4.95 -16.94 14.60
N LYS A 57 -3.86 -16.22 14.35
CA LYS A 57 -3.86 -14.74 14.21
C LYS A 57 -2.95 -14.28 13.09
N VAL A 58 -3.27 -13.13 12.54
CA VAL A 58 -2.49 -12.43 11.52
C VAL A 58 -2.29 -10.98 11.96
N HIS A 59 -1.04 -10.63 12.22
CA HIS A 59 -0.61 -9.28 12.56
C HIS A 59 0.21 -8.70 11.41
N VAL A 60 0.04 -7.41 11.11
CA VAL A 60 0.82 -6.72 10.08
C VAL A 60 1.67 -5.62 10.72
N ARG A 61 2.93 -5.55 10.32
CA ARG A 61 3.90 -4.51 10.69
C ARG A 61 4.42 -3.87 9.41
N VAL A 62 4.34 -2.56 9.32
CA VAL A 62 4.77 -1.81 8.14
C VAL A 62 5.97 -0.96 8.51
N SER A 63 7.09 -1.12 7.80
CA SER A 63 8.34 -0.40 8.10
C SER A 63 8.37 1.03 7.52
N SER A 64 7.20 1.59 7.23
CA SER A 64 7.01 2.99 6.84
C SER A 64 5.78 3.56 7.54
N PRO A 65 5.69 4.90 7.65
CA PRO A 65 4.47 5.57 8.03
C PRO A 65 3.35 5.33 7.00
N PRO A 66 2.08 5.53 7.38
CA PRO A 66 0.98 5.41 6.44
C PRO A 66 1.16 6.41 5.28
N ILE A 67 1.15 5.92 4.04
CA ILE A 67 1.18 6.76 2.85
C ILE A 67 -0.19 7.40 2.68
N ARG A 68 -0.27 8.70 2.93
CA ARG A 68 -1.52 9.47 2.90
C ARG A 68 -1.65 10.37 1.68
N HIS A 69 -0.54 10.70 1.02
CA HIS A 69 -0.51 11.66 -0.08
C HIS A 69 0.23 11.09 -1.29
N HIS A 70 -0.18 11.50 -2.49
CA HIS A 70 0.47 11.11 -3.74
C HIS A 70 1.81 11.83 -3.90
N CYS A 71 2.86 11.17 -4.38
CA CYS A 71 4.11 11.89 -4.65
C CYS A 71 3.98 12.85 -5.84
N GLN A 72 4.54 14.05 -5.70
CA GLN A 72 4.63 15.09 -6.74
C GLN A 72 6.02 15.19 -7.39
N PHE A 73 6.99 14.39 -6.92
CA PHE A 73 8.39 14.44 -7.37
C PHE A 73 8.82 13.19 -8.16
N GLY A 74 7.87 12.55 -8.85
CA GLY A 74 8.17 11.51 -9.83
C GLY A 74 8.07 10.07 -9.33
N LEU A 75 7.68 9.81 -8.07
CA LEU A 75 7.26 8.46 -7.70
C LEU A 75 5.87 8.16 -8.27
N ASP A 76 5.75 7.01 -8.91
CA ASP A 76 4.48 6.52 -9.42
C ASP A 76 3.58 6.12 -8.24
N PHE A 77 2.47 6.83 -8.11
CA PHE A 77 1.49 6.62 -7.05
C PHE A 77 0.12 6.57 -7.69
N PRO A 78 -0.78 5.72 -7.17
CA PRO A 78 -2.17 5.75 -7.59
C PRO A 78 -2.85 7.06 -7.17
N THR A 79 -4.11 7.25 -7.55
CA THR A 79 -4.83 8.48 -7.15
C THR A 79 -4.98 8.53 -5.63
N GLU A 80 -5.22 9.73 -5.07
CA GLU A 80 -5.37 9.89 -3.62
C GLU A 80 -6.49 9.02 -3.04
N GLU A 81 -7.60 8.85 -3.77
CA GLU A 81 -8.72 8.01 -3.38
C GLU A 81 -8.37 6.52 -3.32
N GLU A 82 -7.38 6.10 -4.10
CA GLU A 82 -6.91 4.73 -4.19
C GLU A 82 -5.89 4.39 -3.09
N LEU A 83 -5.31 5.40 -2.42
CA LEU A 83 -4.48 5.21 -1.25
C LEU A 83 -5.32 4.77 -0.06
N ILE A 84 -5.01 3.59 0.47
CA ILE A 84 -5.82 3.00 1.54
C ILE A 84 -5.86 3.90 2.78
N ALA A 85 -4.74 4.55 3.09
CA ALA A 85 -4.58 5.38 4.28
C ALA A 85 -4.97 6.86 4.07
N ASN A 86 -5.29 7.32 2.85
CA ASN A 86 -5.64 8.73 2.63
C ASN A 86 -6.85 9.17 3.47
N ARG A 87 -7.93 8.36 3.52
CA ARG A 87 -9.16 8.66 4.28
C ARG A 87 -9.58 7.62 5.30
N ARG A 88 -8.66 6.73 5.69
CA ARG A 88 -8.95 5.68 6.68
C ARG A 88 -8.16 5.86 7.96
N THR A 89 -8.80 5.58 9.08
CA THR A 89 -8.13 5.35 10.36
C THR A 89 -7.42 4.00 10.34
N LYS A 90 -6.52 3.76 11.30
CA LYS A 90 -5.82 2.49 11.42
C LYS A 90 -6.79 1.31 11.56
N GLU A 91 -7.84 1.48 12.36
CA GLU A 91 -8.87 0.48 12.64
C GLU A 91 -9.68 0.14 11.39
N GLN A 92 -9.97 1.15 10.56
CA GLN A 92 -10.64 0.94 9.28
C GLN A 92 -9.73 0.18 8.29
N ILE A 93 -8.41 0.39 8.35
CA ILE A 93 -7.45 -0.36 7.55
C ILE A 93 -7.33 -1.81 8.06
N GLU A 94 -7.26 -2.03 9.38
CA GLU A 94 -7.27 -3.36 10.00
C GLU A 94 -8.48 -4.17 9.54
N ALA A 95 -9.68 -3.56 9.62
CA ALA A 95 -10.92 -4.17 9.16
C ALA A 95 -10.91 -4.48 7.66
N TYR A 96 -10.38 -3.56 6.82
CA TYR A 96 -10.27 -3.79 5.38
C TYR A 96 -9.35 -4.97 5.04
N LEU A 97 -8.20 -5.06 5.72
CA LEU A 97 -7.21 -6.11 5.51
C LEU A 97 -7.64 -7.47 6.10
N GLY A 98 -8.48 -7.46 7.15
CA GLY A 98 -8.91 -8.67 7.86
C GLY A 98 -7.86 -9.21 8.83
N VAL A 99 -7.11 -8.31 9.47
CA VAL A 99 -5.99 -8.63 10.38
C VAL A 99 -6.37 -8.38 11.83
N ASP A 100 -5.71 -9.08 12.76
CA ASP A 100 -5.92 -8.90 14.21
C ASP A 100 -5.25 -7.63 14.74
N SER A 101 -4.17 -7.18 14.11
CA SER A 101 -3.55 -5.89 14.42
C SER A 101 -2.71 -5.38 13.27
N LEU A 102 -2.63 -4.07 13.14
CA LEU A 102 -1.76 -3.35 12.22
C LEU A 102 -0.95 -2.31 13.01
N ILE A 103 0.36 -2.26 12.76
CA ILE A 103 1.23 -1.21 13.28
C ILE A 103 2.06 -0.68 12.12
N TYR A 104 2.06 0.65 11.98
CA TYR A 104 2.96 1.38 11.11
C TYR A 104 4.12 1.95 11.92
N LEU A 105 5.30 2.04 11.31
CA LEU A 105 6.40 2.83 11.83
C LEU A 105 5.97 4.29 11.94
N SER A 106 6.28 4.97 13.04
CA SER A 106 5.98 6.40 13.17
C SER A 106 6.88 7.21 12.24
N LEU A 107 6.43 8.38 11.78
CA LEU A 107 7.25 9.27 10.96
C LEU A 107 8.53 9.68 11.70
N GLU A 108 8.40 10.04 12.97
CA GLU A 108 9.53 10.33 13.85
C GLU A 108 10.49 9.14 13.98
N GLY A 109 9.95 7.94 14.23
CA GLY A 109 10.77 6.73 14.37
C GLY A 109 11.48 6.35 13.06
N MET A 110 10.84 6.58 11.91
CA MET A 110 11.48 6.42 10.60
C MET A 110 12.63 7.40 10.43
N LEU A 111 12.41 8.69 10.68
CA LEU A 111 13.44 9.73 10.53
C LEU A 111 14.60 9.54 11.50
N ALA A 112 14.33 9.09 12.73
CA ALA A 112 15.35 8.76 13.72
C ALA A 112 16.25 7.58 13.32
N SER A 113 15.83 6.77 12.34
CA SER A 113 16.61 5.64 11.81
C SER A 113 17.50 6.00 10.62
N MET A 114 17.47 7.26 10.15
CA MET A 114 18.21 7.72 8.99
C MET A 114 19.56 8.36 9.36
N ASP A 115 20.52 8.32 8.43
CA ASP A 115 21.88 8.84 8.65
C ASP A 115 22.01 10.37 8.55
N LEU A 116 20.97 11.05 8.06
CA LEU A 116 20.94 12.51 7.92
C LEU A 116 19.87 13.12 8.84
N PRO A 117 19.97 14.42 9.15
CA PRO A 117 18.93 15.11 9.92
C PRO A 117 17.56 15.06 9.23
N PRO A 118 16.44 15.09 9.99
CA PRO A 118 15.09 14.93 9.44
C PRO A 118 14.70 15.90 8.33
N ASP A 119 15.20 17.13 8.36
CA ASP A 119 14.94 18.19 7.38
C ASP A 119 15.64 17.98 6.02
N HIS A 120 16.49 16.96 5.91
CA HIS A 120 17.12 16.56 4.64
C HIS A 120 16.27 15.57 3.83
N PHE A 121 15.14 15.11 4.37
CA PHE A 121 14.26 14.14 3.72
C PHE A 121 12.91 14.75 3.36
N CYS A 122 12.45 14.47 2.13
CA CYS A 122 11.07 14.75 1.76
C CYS A 122 10.14 13.75 2.46
N THR A 123 9.21 14.27 3.27
CA THR A 123 8.23 13.47 4.02
C THR A 123 6.81 13.58 3.46
N ALA A 124 6.62 14.30 2.36
CA ALA A 124 5.33 14.74 1.86
C ALA A 124 4.31 13.60 1.63
N CYS A 125 4.76 12.42 1.21
CA CYS A 125 3.88 11.26 1.01
C CYS A 125 3.20 10.80 2.32
N PHE A 126 3.79 11.12 3.48
CA PHE A 126 3.31 10.79 4.81
C PHE A 126 2.68 12.00 5.52
N SER A 127 3.33 13.16 5.45
CA SER A 127 2.97 14.39 6.18
C SER A 127 2.02 15.31 5.42
N GLY A 128 2.04 15.26 4.08
CA GLY A 128 1.37 16.24 3.21
C GLY A 128 2.12 17.56 3.08
N GLU A 129 3.28 17.71 3.73
CA GLU A 129 4.09 18.92 3.69
C GLU A 129 5.09 18.84 2.53
N TYR A 130 4.76 19.50 1.42
CA TYR A 130 5.64 19.55 0.24
C TYR A 130 6.68 20.67 0.40
N PRO A 131 7.97 20.39 0.16
CA PRO A 131 9.06 21.37 0.30
C PRO A 131 8.99 22.50 -0.75
N ILE A 132 8.25 22.28 -1.83
CA ILE A 132 7.97 23.29 -2.85
C ILE A 132 6.47 23.42 -3.06
N THR A 133 5.99 24.65 -3.17
CA THR A 133 4.64 24.92 -3.63
C THR A 133 4.61 24.74 -5.14
N LEU A 134 3.81 23.79 -5.63
CA LEU A 134 3.57 23.66 -7.05
C LEU A 134 2.86 24.92 -7.58
N LEU A 135 3.33 25.45 -8.72
CA LEU A 135 2.67 26.57 -9.39
C LEU A 135 1.22 26.19 -9.73
N GLU A 136 0.29 27.12 -9.56
CA GLU A 136 -1.13 26.91 -9.88
C GLU A 136 -1.28 26.30 -11.29
N GLY A 137 -1.93 25.13 -11.38
CA GLY A 137 -2.11 24.38 -12.63
C GLY A 137 -1.13 23.23 -12.87
N SER A 138 -0.10 23.06 -12.04
CA SER A 138 0.84 21.93 -12.12
C SER A 138 0.22 20.66 -11.51
N ARG A 139 -0.70 20.02 -12.24
CA ARG A 139 -1.17 18.67 -11.84
C ARG A 139 -0.12 17.62 -12.23
N LYS A 140 -0.01 16.54 -11.46
CA LYS A 140 0.89 15.41 -11.75
C LYS A 140 0.67 14.86 -13.16
N ASP A 141 -0.59 14.86 -13.60
CA ASP A 141 -1.07 14.43 -14.90
C ASP A 141 -0.71 15.36 -16.08
N VAL A 142 -0.06 16.52 -15.84
CA VAL A 142 0.47 17.39 -16.90
C VAL A 142 1.42 16.63 -17.83
N PHE A 143 2.15 15.64 -17.32
CA PHE A 143 3.04 14.79 -18.13
C PHE A 143 2.44 13.43 -18.49
N GLU A 144 1.35 13.00 -17.87
CA GLU A 144 0.74 11.68 -18.10
C GLU A 144 -0.16 11.64 -19.36
N HIS A 145 -0.58 12.80 -19.89
CA HIS A 145 -1.54 12.89 -21.02
C HIS A 145 -0.92 12.97 -22.43
N THR A 146 0.38 12.73 -22.62
CA THR A 146 1.02 12.79 -23.95
C THR A 146 0.79 11.55 -24.85
N GLY A 147 -0.08 10.62 -24.45
CA GLY A 147 -0.28 9.33 -25.14
C GLY A 147 -1.52 9.17 -26.04
N GLN A 148 -2.50 10.08 -26.02
CA GLN A 148 -3.70 9.93 -26.86
C GLN A 148 -3.47 10.50 -28.26
N LYS A 149 -3.04 9.63 -29.18
CA LYS A 149 -3.10 9.90 -30.62
C LYS A 149 -4.55 10.24 -31.01
N SER A 150 -4.71 11.42 -31.58
CA SER A 150 -5.86 11.86 -32.36
C SER A 150 -6.17 10.85 -33.46
N ASN A 151 -7.28 10.13 -33.34
CA ASN A 151 -7.96 9.58 -34.52
C ASN A 151 -8.96 10.63 -34.99
N SER A 152 -8.52 11.46 -35.93
CA SER A 152 -9.38 12.32 -36.74
C SER A 152 -9.23 11.93 -38.20
N SER A 153 -10.37 11.65 -38.83
CA SER A 153 -10.62 11.28 -40.24
C SER A 153 -10.57 9.79 -40.56
#